data_AF-A0A351BEK2-F1
#
_entry.id   AF-A0A351BEK2-F1
#
_cell.length_a   1.000
_cell.length_b   1.000
_cell.length_c   1.000
_cell.angle_alpha   90.00
_cell.angle_beta   90.00
_cell.angle_gamma   90.00
#
_symmetry.space_group_name_H-M   'P 1'
#
loop_
_entity.id
_entity.type
_entity.pdbx_description
1 polymer ?
#
loop_
_entity_poly.entity_id
_entity_poly.type
_entity_poly.pdbx_seq_one_letter_code
_entity_poly.pdbx_strand_id
1 'polypeptide(L)'
;MCANALFSLSVVLRFIGSEAQAQEVDALVDALIDQGLGDLRQESRRLREVAESNGIEATIGYTSAKTVEVQITSPRAIRYLAIIGEFDGMLALMDALWLSSVVTDSQYARGVYEWKRRILRLAGQIRQIASRAVLAARRKAAGDERSEAPSVEADILAAAGAVAELADHE
;
A
#
# COMPACT_ATOMS: atom_id res chain seq x y z
N MET A 1 3.21 -12.42 5.67
CA MET A 1 3.78 -11.46 4.69
C MET A 1 2.68 -11.00 3.73
N CYS A 2 2.76 -9.77 3.19
CA CYS A 2 1.73 -9.22 2.29
C CYS A 2 1.52 -10.09 1.04
N ALA A 3 2.59 -10.62 0.45
CA ALA A 3 2.52 -11.55 -0.69
C ALA A 3 1.60 -12.75 -0.43
N ASN A 4 1.71 -13.39 0.74
CA ASN A 4 0.86 -14.53 1.10
C ASN A 4 -0.62 -14.13 1.24
N ALA A 5 -0.89 -12.91 1.72
CA ALA A 5 -2.27 -12.39 1.81
C ALA A 5 -2.86 -12.17 0.41
N LEU A 6 -2.09 -11.56 -0.49
CA LEU A 6 -2.49 -11.36 -1.89
C LEU A 6 -2.71 -12.69 -2.62
N PHE A 7 -1.84 -13.69 -2.39
CA PHE A 7 -2.07 -15.04 -2.90
C PHE A 7 -3.34 -15.69 -2.34
N SER A 8 -3.56 -15.57 -1.02
CA SER A 8 -4.75 -16.13 -0.37
C SER A 8 -6.04 -15.55 -0.94
N LEU A 9 -6.07 -14.25 -1.21
CA LEU A 9 -7.20 -13.60 -1.87
C LEU A 9 -7.40 -14.08 -3.30
N SER A 10 -6.34 -14.13 -4.10
CA SER A 10 -6.44 -14.53 -5.51
C SER A 10 -6.74 -16.01 -5.72
N VAL A 11 -6.37 -16.90 -4.79
CA VAL A 11 -6.48 -18.35 -4.99
C VAL A 11 -7.34 -19.02 -3.92
N VAL A 12 -6.99 -18.84 -2.64
CA VAL A 12 -7.64 -19.58 -1.55
C VAL A 12 -9.10 -19.17 -1.41
N LEU A 13 -9.39 -17.87 -1.38
CA LEU A 13 -10.76 -17.36 -1.20
C LEU A 13 -11.71 -17.87 -2.28
N ARG A 14 -11.25 -17.96 -3.53
CA ARG A 14 -12.04 -18.50 -4.65
C ARG A 14 -12.36 -19.99 -4.51
N PHE A 15 -11.52 -20.75 -3.81
CA PHE A 15 -11.73 -22.17 -3.57
C PHE A 15 -12.74 -22.43 -2.45
N ILE A 16 -12.74 -21.62 -1.39
CA ILE A 16 -13.57 -21.83 -0.19
C ILE A 16 -14.82 -20.95 -0.13
N GLY A 17 -14.82 -19.83 -0.85
CA GLY A 17 -15.89 -18.83 -0.87
C GLY A 17 -16.65 -18.84 -2.19
N SER A 18 -17.62 -17.94 -2.33
CA SER A 18 -18.29 -17.73 -3.63
C SER A 18 -17.45 -16.84 -4.54
N GLU A 19 -17.61 -17.01 -5.86
CA GLU A 19 -16.97 -16.14 -6.86
C GLU A 19 -17.34 -14.67 -6.65
N ALA A 20 -18.61 -14.38 -6.31
CA ALA A 20 -19.06 -13.02 -6.02
C ALA A 20 -18.33 -12.40 -4.81
N GLN A 21 -18.15 -13.16 -3.72
CA GLN A 21 -17.41 -12.72 -2.54
C GLN A 21 -15.92 -12.48 -2.89
N ALA A 22 -15.32 -13.37 -3.68
CA ALA A 22 -13.94 -13.19 -4.11
C ALA A 22 -13.76 -11.93 -4.97
N GLN A 23 -14.69 -11.65 -5.88
CA GLN A 23 -14.67 -10.45 -6.72
C GLN A 23 -14.83 -9.15 -5.92
N GLU A 24 -15.71 -9.14 -4.92
CA GLU A 24 -15.91 -7.98 -4.05
C GLU A 24 -14.65 -7.65 -3.24
N VAL A 25 -14.03 -8.67 -2.63
CA VAL A 25 -12.78 -8.49 -1.86
C VAL A 25 -11.62 -8.11 -2.77
N ASP A 26 -11.57 -8.68 -3.97
CA ASP A 26 -10.60 -8.34 -5.01
C ASP A 26 -10.70 -6.84 -5.37
N ALA A 27 -11.89 -6.35 -5.66
CA ALA A 27 -12.14 -4.95 -6.01
C ALA A 27 -11.71 -3.99 -4.89
N LEU A 28 -12.00 -4.34 -3.63
CA LEU A 28 -11.61 -3.53 -2.48
C LEU A 28 -10.08 -3.44 -2.33
N VAL A 29 -9.37 -4.56 -2.50
CA VAL A 29 -7.91 -4.56 -2.43
C VAL A 29 -7.28 -3.86 -3.64
N ASP A 30 -7.88 -4.00 -4.82
CA ASP A 30 -7.44 -3.30 -6.02
C ASP A 30 -7.57 -1.78 -5.85
N ALA A 31 -8.67 -1.28 -5.27
CA ALA A 31 -8.85 0.13 -4.96
C ALA A 31 -7.81 0.67 -3.97
N LEU A 32 -7.50 -0.09 -2.91
CA LEU A 32 -6.46 0.30 -1.94
C LEU A 32 -5.07 0.39 -2.57
N ILE A 33 -4.73 -0.55 -3.47
CA ILE A 33 -3.46 -0.54 -4.20
C ILE A 33 -3.42 0.64 -5.17
N ASP A 34 -4.49 0.90 -5.91
CA ASP A 34 -4.57 2.00 -6.86
C ASP A 34 -4.45 3.36 -6.17
N GLN A 35 -5.15 3.54 -5.05
CA GLN A 35 -5.03 4.75 -4.24
C GLN A 35 -3.59 4.93 -3.74
N GLY A 36 -3.01 3.91 -3.10
CA GLY A 36 -1.65 4.00 -2.57
C GLY A 36 -0.58 4.29 -3.64
N LEU A 37 -0.74 3.71 -4.83
CA LEU A 37 0.14 3.98 -5.97
C LEU A 37 -0.10 5.38 -6.57
N GLY A 38 -1.36 5.81 -6.65
CA GLY A 38 -1.75 7.15 -7.12
C GLY A 38 -1.16 8.25 -6.24
N ASP A 39 -1.30 8.11 -4.92
CA ASP A 39 -0.77 9.04 -3.93
C ASP A 39 0.76 9.17 -4.05
N LEU A 40 1.48 8.04 -4.15
CA LEU A 40 2.94 8.05 -4.35
C LEU A 40 3.33 8.74 -5.64
N ARG A 41 2.66 8.44 -6.76
CA ARG A 41 2.96 9.04 -8.06
C ARG A 41 2.70 10.54 -8.08
N GLN A 42 1.67 10.99 -7.38
CA GLN A 42 1.37 12.41 -7.22
C GLN A 42 2.51 13.10 -6.46
N GLU A 43 2.96 12.52 -5.35
CA GLU A 43 4.06 13.08 -4.59
C GLU A 43 5.38 13.05 -5.35
N SER A 44 5.73 11.94 -6.01
CA SER A 44 6.90 11.88 -6.88
C SER A 44 6.87 12.98 -7.94
N ARG A 45 5.69 13.31 -8.50
CA ARG A 45 5.55 14.39 -9.48
C ARG A 45 5.82 15.76 -8.84
N ARG A 46 5.24 16.02 -7.67
CA ARG A 46 5.47 17.25 -6.91
C ARG A 46 6.96 17.42 -6.58
N LEU A 47 7.63 16.36 -6.13
CA LEU A 47 9.07 16.38 -5.81
C LEU A 47 9.94 16.60 -7.06
N ARG A 48 9.57 16.02 -8.21
CA ARG A 48 10.25 16.30 -9.49
C ARG A 48 10.14 17.77 -9.88
N GLU A 49 8.96 18.37 -9.79
CA GLU A 49 8.76 19.79 -10.10
C GLU A 49 9.61 20.70 -9.17
N VAL A 50 9.72 20.35 -7.89
CA VAL A 50 10.62 21.04 -6.97
C VAL A 50 12.09 20.85 -7.37
N ALA A 51 12.51 19.64 -7.75
CA ALA A 51 13.89 19.40 -8.17
C ALA A 51 14.23 20.19 -9.45
N GLU A 52 13.35 20.13 -10.46
CA GLU A 52 13.50 20.82 -11.74
C GLU A 52 13.55 22.34 -11.57
N SER A 53 12.65 22.92 -10.75
CA SER A 53 12.65 24.36 -10.48
C SER A 53 13.90 24.86 -9.74
N ASN A 54 14.63 23.97 -9.08
CA ASN A 54 15.90 24.26 -8.41
C ASN A 54 17.13 23.82 -9.22
N GLY A 55 16.94 23.33 -10.46
CA GLY A 55 18.03 22.87 -11.33
C GLY A 55 18.75 21.62 -10.80
N ILE A 56 18.07 20.77 -10.03
CA ILE A 56 18.64 19.58 -9.40
C ILE A 56 18.38 18.36 -10.26
N GLU A 57 19.44 17.63 -10.61
CA GLU A 57 19.33 16.30 -11.20
C GLU A 57 19.08 15.25 -10.10
N ALA A 58 18.06 14.40 -10.28
CA ALA A 58 17.64 13.42 -9.30
C ALA A 58 18.47 12.10 -9.30
N THR A 59 19.63 12.08 -9.97
CA THR A 59 20.46 10.88 -10.09
C THR A 59 21.45 10.82 -8.94
N ILE A 60 21.16 10.02 -7.92
CA ILE A 60 22.05 9.80 -6.77
C ILE A 60 22.49 8.33 -6.65
N GLY A 61 23.69 8.11 -6.13
CA GLY A 61 24.22 6.78 -5.83
C GLY A 61 24.03 6.41 -4.36
N TYR A 62 23.72 5.14 -4.09
CA TYR A 62 23.57 4.62 -2.72
C TYR A 62 24.76 3.75 -2.31
N THR A 63 25.22 3.93 -1.07
CA THR A 63 26.38 3.19 -0.52
C THR A 63 26.13 1.67 -0.40
N SER A 64 24.88 1.25 -0.26
CA SER A 64 24.50 -0.16 -0.09
C SER A 64 23.20 -0.48 -0.84
N ALA A 65 23.24 -0.33 -2.17
CA ALA A 65 22.17 -0.82 -3.03
C ALA A 65 22.00 -2.34 -2.87
N LYS A 66 20.76 -2.83 -2.85
CA LYS A 66 20.44 -4.25 -2.66
C LYS A 66 19.58 -4.76 -3.80
N THR A 67 19.92 -5.94 -4.30
CA THR A 67 19.07 -6.71 -5.20
C THR A 67 18.28 -7.73 -4.39
N VAL A 68 16.97 -7.76 -4.58
CA VAL A 68 16.08 -8.72 -3.91
C VAL A 68 15.33 -9.49 -4.99
N GLU A 69 15.46 -10.82 -4.99
CA GLU A 69 14.62 -11.67 -5.83
C GLU A 69 13.22 -11.77 -5.23
N VAL A 70 12.21 -11.44 -6.03
CA VAL A 70 10.80 -11.45 -5.61
C VAL A 70 10.03 -12.48 -6.43
N GLN A 71 9.34 -13.39 -5.75
CA GLN A 71 8.45 -14.36 -6.39
C GLN A 71 7.06 -13.75 -6.55
N ILE A 72 6.59 -13.60 -7.79
CA ILE A 72 5.28 -13.04 -8.11
C ILE A 72 4.24 -14.16 -8.17
N THR A 73 3.40 -14.24 -7.15
CA THR A 73 2.41 -15.31 -6.99
C THR A 73 1.00 -14.91 -7.43
N SER A 74 0.75 -13.63 -7.70
CA SER A 74 -0.55 -13.14 -8.19
C SER A 74 -0.42 -11.80 -8.93
N PRO A 75 -1.39 -11.44 -9.80
CA PRO A 75 -1.41 -10.12 -10.44
C PRO A 75 -1.43 -8.95 -9.46
N ARG A 76 -1.95 -9.10 -8.24
CA ARG A 76 -1.89 -8.02 -7.23
C ARG A 76 -0.51 -7.92 -6.59
N ALA A 77 0.23 -9.02 -6.50
CA ALA A 77 1.59 -8.99 -5.98
C ALA A 77 2.52 -8.10 -6.84
N ILE A 78 2.37 -8.15 -8.18
CA ILE A 78 3.17 -7.27 -9.06
C ILE A 78 2.77 -5.80 -8.91
N ARG A 79 1.48 -5.51 -8.70
CA ARG A 79 0.99 -4.15 -8.46
C ARG A 79 1.46 -3.59 -7.12
N TYR A 80 1.47 -4.42 -6.08
CA TYR A 80 2.05 -4.03 -4.80
C TYR A 80 3.57 -3.83 -4.89
N LEU A 81 4.28 -4.63 -5.69
CA LEU A 81 5.71 -4.41 -5.95
C LEU A 81 5.94 -3.05 -6.64
N ALA A 82 5.05 -2.61 -7.52
CA ALA A 82 5.14 -1.29 -8.15
C ALA A 82 5.07 -0.14 -7.12
N ILE A 83 4.35 -0.30 -6.01
CA ILE A 83 4.34 0.67 -4.88
C ILE A 83 5.74 0.78 -4.27
N ILE A 84 6.41 -0.36 -4.05
CA ILE A 84 7.77 -0.38 -3.49
C ILE A 84 8.75 0.31 -4.46
N GLY A 85 8.65 0.02 -5.76
CA GLY A 85 9.49 0.65 -6.77
C GLY A 85 9.26 2.16 -6.91
N GLU A 86 8.00 2.61 -6.89
CA GLU A 86 7.69 4.05 -6.91
C GLU A 86 8.18 4.74 -5.65
N PHE A 87 8.05 4.10 -4.47
CA PHE A 87 8.58 4.64 -3.22
C PHE A 87 10.11 4.77 -3.25
N ASP A 88 10.83 3.76 -3.76
CA ASP A 88 12.29 3.82 -3.93
C ASP A 88 12.72 4.99 -4.83
N GLY A 89 12.02 5.18 -5.96
CA GLY A 89 12.25 6.33 -6.84
C GLY A 89 11.91 7.68 -6.20
N MET A 90 10.83 7.73 -5.40
CA MET A 90 10.46 8.93 -4.64
C MET A 90 11.51 9.28 -3.58
N LEU A 91 12.10 8.28 -2.92
CA LEU A 91 13.19 8.50 -1.96
C LEU A 91 14.42 9.09 -2.64
N ALA A 92 14.78 8.65 -3.85
CA ALA A 92 15.89 9.25 -4.59
C ALA A 92 15.67 10.75 -4.86
N LEU A 93 14.44 11.16 -5.14
CA LEU A 93 14.09 12.58 -5.29
C LEU A 93 14.20 13.34 -3.96
N MET A 94 13.67 12.76 -2.88
CA MET A 94 13.77 13.37 -1.54
C MET A 94 15.23 13.55 -1.10
N ASP A 95 16.05 12.51 -1.31
CA ASP A 95 17.47 12.50 -0.98
C ASP A 95 18.23 13.55 -1.80
N ALA A 96 17.96 13.67 -3.10
CA ALA A 96 18.56 14.72 -3.94
C ALA A 96 18.21 16.13 -3.42
N LEU A 97 16.94 16.37 -3.13
CA LEU A 97 16.48 17.67 -2.59
C LEU A 97 17.09 17.98 -1.22
N TRP A 98 17.26 16.98 -0.37
CA TRP A 98 17.88 17.12 0.95
C TRP A 98 19.38 17.39 0.84
N LEU A 99 20.11 16.62 0.03
CA LEU A 99 21.56 16.82 -0.20
C LEU A 99 21.86 18.18 -0.85
N SER A 100 20.94 18.71 -1.66
CA SER A 100 21.01 20.07 -2.22
C SER A 100 20.53 21.17 -1.27
N SER A 101 20.18 20.85 -0.01
CA SER A 101 19.71 21.79 1.01
C SER A 101 18.40 22.52 0.67
N VAL A 102 17.61 22.03 -0.29
CA VAL A 102 16.26 22.55 -0.61
C VAL A 102 15.25 22.08 0.43
N VAL A 103 15.44 20.85 0.93
CA VAL A 103 14.64 20.26 2.00
C VAL A 103 15.48 20.21 3.27
N THR A 104 14.92 20.66 4.39
CA THR A 104 15.59 20.61 5.71
C THR A 104 15.60 19.19 6.29
N ASP A 105 16.53 18.90 7.20
CA ASP A 105 16.61 17.62 7.92
C ASP A 105 15.27 17.19 8.52
N SER A 106 14.55 18.12 9.15
CA SER A 106 13.25 17.86 9.77
C SER A 106 12.16 17.52 8.75
N GLN A 107 12.12 18.22 7.62
CA GLN A 107 11.17 17.94 6.54
C GLN A 107 11.47 16.59 5.89
N TYR A 108 12.75 16.29 5.64
CA TYR A 108 13.20 15.02 5.10
C TYR A 108 12.80 13.86 6.02
N ALA A 109 13.22 13.91 7.29
CA ALA A 109 12.96 12.84 8.26
C ALA A 109 11.46 12.56 8.42
N ARG A 110 10.65 13.63 8.49
CA ARG A 110 9.19 13.52 8.57
C ARG A 110 8.59 12.92 7.30
N GLY A 111 8.95 13.44 6.12
CA GLY A 111 8.40 12.96 4.84
C GLY A 111 8.71 11.48 4.59
N VAL A 112 9.95 11.05 4.79
CA VAL A 112 10.36 9.64 4.64
C VAL A 112 9.58 8.75 5.62
N TYR A 113 9.47 9.18 6.89
CA TYR A 113 8.76 8.43 7.92
C TYR A 113 7.27 8.26 7.57
N GLU A 114 6.60 9.33 7.16
CA GLU A 114 5.18 9.31 6.82
C GLU A 114 4.87 8.37 5.66
N TRP A 115 5.64 8.44 4.57
CA TRP A 115 5.44 7.55 3.42
C TRP A 115 5.74 6.09 3.74
N LYS A 116 6.83 5.83 4.47
CA LYS A 116 7.12 4.48 4.98
C LYS A 116 5.97 3.96 5.83
N ARG A 117 5.44 4.78 6.74
CA ARG A 117 4.31 4.43 7.60
C ARG A 117 3.03 4.16 6.79
N ARG A 118 2.73 4.97 5.77
CA ARG A 118 1.58 4.79 4.86
C ARG A 118 1.66 3.44 4.14
N ILE A 119 2.80 3.09 3.56
CA ILE A 119 2.99 1.81 2.85
C ILE A 119 2.86 0.61 3.81
N LEU A 120 3.44 0.71 5.01
CA LEU A 120 3.30 -0.35 6.03
C LEU A 120 1.85 -0.52 6.49
N ARG A 121 1.09 0.57 6.63
CA ARG A 121 -0.34 0.52 6.95
C ARG A 121 -1.15 -0.15 5.83
N LEU A 122 -0.88 0.20 4.57
CA LEU A 122 -1.51 -0.45 3.41
C LEU A 122 -1.30 -1.97 3.43
N ALA A 123 -0.06 -2.44 3.64
CA ALA A 123 0.23 -3.87 3.82
C ALA A 123 -0.49 -4.48 5.03
N GLY A 124 -0.68 -3.71 6.10
CA GLY A 124 -1.49 -4.10 7.26
C GLY A 124 -2.95 -4.34 6.88
N GLN A 125 -3.56 -3.36 6.21
CA GLN A 125 -4.96 -3.41 5.76
C GLN A 125 -5.19 -4.60 4.83
N ILE A 126 -4.36 -4.78 3.79
CA ILE A 126 -4.48 -5.91 2.86
C ILE A 126 -4.44 -7.25 3.60
N ARG A 127 -3.54 -7.41 4.58
CA ARG A 127 -3.47 -8.63 5.40
C ARG A 127 -4.73 -8.84 6.23
N GLN A 128 -5.24 -7.78 6.86
CA GLN A 128 -6.45 -7.86 7.67
C GLN A 128 -7.67 -8.26 6.82
N ILE A 129 -7.85 -7.63 5.66
CA ILE A 129 -8.90 -7.96 4.71
C ILE A 129 -8.80 -9.43 4.29
N ALA A 130 -7.62 -9.89 3.90
CA ALA A 130 -7.39 -11.28 3.52
C ALA A 130 -7.73 -12.26 4.65
N SER A 131 -7.26 -11.99 5.87
CA SER A 131 -7.56 -12.84 7.03
C SER A 131 -9.06 -12.89 7.33
N ARG A 132 -9.75 -11.74 7.31
CA ARG A 132 -11.19 -11.68 7.56
C ARG A 132 -12.00 -12.40 6.48
N ALA A 133 -11.70 -12.15 5.21
CA ALA A 133 -12.40 -12.77 4.09
C ALA A 133 -12.26 -14.30 4.10
N VAL A 134 -11.05 -14.81 4.27
CA VAL A 134 -10.80 -16.27 4.35
C VAL A 134 -11.48 -16.89 5.56
N LEU A 135 -11.44 -16.24 6.72
CA LEU A 135 -12.10 -16.75 7.93
C LEU A 135 -13.63 -16.79 7.77
N ALA A 136 -14.23 -15.74 7.20
CA ALA A 136 -15.66 -15.68 6.94
C ALA A 136 -16.11 -16.78 5.97
N ALA A 137 -15.37 -16.97 4.86
CA ALA A 137 -15.66 -18.03 3.91
C ALA A 137 -15.54 -19.44 4.54
N ARG A 138 -14.54 -19.67 5.39
CA ARG A 138 -14.40 -20.95 6.12
C ARG A 138 -15.57 -21.23 7.08
N ARG A 139 -16.03 -20.22 7.82
CA ARG A 139 -17.18 -20.37 8.73
C ARG A 139 -18.46 -20.71 7.97
N LYS A 140 -18.70 -20.00 6.86
CA LYS A 140 -19.85 -20.27 5.98
C LYS A 140 -19.79 -21.68 5.39
N ALA A 141 -18.62 -22.12 4.93
CA ALA A 141 -18.41 -23.48 4.41
C ALA A 141 -18.61 -24.57 5.48
N ALA A 142 -18.38 -24.25 6.76
CA ALA A 142 -18.62 -25.14 7.89
C ALA A 142 -20.09 -25.17 8.37
N GLY A 143 -21.01 -24.46 7.70
CA GLY A 143 -22.44 -24.43 8.05
C GLY A 143 -22.79 -23.48 9.19
N ASP A 144 -21.91 -22.54 9.54
CA ASP A 144 -22.17 -21.54 10.57
C ASP A 144 -22.91 -20.34 9.94
N GLU A 145 -24.26 -20.38 9.95
CA GLU A 145 -25.15 -19.39 9.31
C GLU A 145 -25.08 -17.97 9.92
N ARG A 146 -24.27 -17.77 10.98
CA ARG A 146 -24.07 -16.46 11.63
C ARG A 146 -23.05 -15.56 10.92
N SER A 147 -22.53 -15.96 9.75
CA SER A 147 -21.54 -15.17 9.00
C SER A 147 -22.21 -14.03 8.23
N GLU A 148 -22.36 -12.87 8.86
CA GLU A 148 -22.51 -11.62 8.10
C GLU A 148 -21.31 -11.45 7.16
N ALA A 149 -21.58 -11.10 5.91
CA ALA A 149 -20.54 -10.67 4.97
C ALA A 149 -19.75 -9.52 5.60
N PRO A 150 -18.44 -9.37 5.31
CA PRO A 150 -17.73 -8.18 5.74
C PRO A 150 -18.49 -6.96 5.21
N SER A 151 -19.04 -6.13 6.10
CA SER A 151 -19.67 -4.88 5.71
C SER A 151 -18.60 -3.98 5.10
N VAL A 152 -18.66 -3.85 3.77
CA VAL A 152 -17.74 -3.02 2.97
C VAL A 152 -17.83 -1.55 3.41
N GLU A 153 -19.02 -1.09 3.77
CA GLU A 153 -19.23 0.26 4.30
C GLU A 153 -18.53 0.47 5.65
N ALA A 154 -18.58 -0.49 6.57
CA ALA A 154 -17.92 -0.36 7.87
C ALA A 154 -16.39 -0.34 7.76
N ASP A 155 -15.82 -1.14 6.84
CA ASP A 155 -14.37 -1.19 6.63
C ASP A 155 -13.83 0.07 5.92
N ILE A 156 -14.58 0.66 4.98
CA ILE A 156 -14.24 1.93 4.33
C ILE A 156 -14.39 3.09 5.32
N LEU A 157 -15.46 3.13 6.12
CA LEU A 157 -15.66 4.18 7.13
C LEU A 157 -14.63 4.11 8.26
N ALA A 158 -14.23 2.90 8.69
CA ALA A 158 -13.17 2.72 9.66
C ALA A 158 -11.80 3.10 9.10
N ALA A 159 -11.53 2.79 7.82
CA ALA A 159 -10.30 3.21 7.15
C ALA A 159 -10.25 4.74 6.98
N ALA A 160 -11.37 5.39 6.65
CA ALA A 160 -11.47 6.84 6.52
C ALA A 160 -11.39 7.56 7.88
N GLY A 161 -12.05 7.02 8.92
CA GLY A 161 -12.02 7.56 10.29
C GLY A 161 -10.63 7.53 10.91
N ALA A 162 -9.87 6.44 10.71
CA ALA A 162 -8.48 6.35 11.16
C ALA A 162 -7.54 7.32 10.44
N VAL A 163 -7.90 7.78 9.24
CA VAL A 163 -7.16 8.81 8.49
C VAL A 163 -7.54 10.21 9.00
N ALA A 164 -8.79 10.44 9.39
CA ALA A 164 -9.28 11.71 9.92
C ALA A 164 -8.78 12.01 11.35
N GLU A 165 -8.79 11.03 12.26
CA GLU A 165 -8.26 11.19 13.64
C GLU A 165 -6.76 11.52 13.67
N LEU A 166 -6.01 11.21 12.61
CA LEU A 166 -4.61 11.57 12.48
C LEU A 166 -4.40 12.98 11.92
N ALA A 167 -5.41 13.58 11.28
CA ALA A 167 -5.37 14.95 10.79
C ALA A 167 -5.77 15.98 11.88
N ASP A 168 -6.61 15.58 12.84
CA ASP A 168 -7.03 16.44 13.97
C ASP A 168 -6.01 16.51 15.13
N HIS A 169 -4.87 15.81 14.99
CA HIS A 169 -3.77 15.82 15.96
C HIS A 169 -2.46 16.45 15.41
N GLU A 170 -2.53 17.21 14.31
CA GLU A 170 -1.50 18.20 13.94
C GLU A 170 -1.54 19.43 14.87
#